data_AF-A0A2R6NJL7-F1
#
_entry.id   AF-A0A2R6NJL7-F1
#
_cell.length_a   1.000
_cell.length_b   1.000
_cell.length_c   1.000
_cell.angle_alpha   90.00
_cell.angle_beta   90.00
_cell.angle_gamma   90.00
#
_symmetry.space_group_name_H-M   'P 1'
#
loop_
_entity.id
_entity.type
_entity.pdbx_description
1 polymer ?
#
loop_
_entity_poly.entity_id
_entity_poly.type
_entity_poly.pdbx_seq_one_letter_code
_entity_poly.pdbx_strand_id
1 'polypeptide(L)'
;MVLYPDVQVKARKEIHKVMGYSRLPNFSDYSSLPYIHAIVKESLRWNPVVPLAVPHRSTSDDVYNGFFLPEGTLVVGNTWAILHDESVYPEPMTFNPDRFMKDGELNSEVRDPATAAFGYGRRICPGRFMAYESMWIAIAATLAVYTIEKAEGPDGTPITPNGDYEQGFLCYPKPFPCKIYSHHIDQEALIRATARI
;
A
#
# COMPACT_ATOMS: atom_id res chain seq x y z
N MET A 1 -9.55 -1.04 0.59
CA MET A 1 -10.37 -2.07 1.28
C MET A 1 -11.86 -1.95 0.95
N VAL A 2 -12.48 -0.76 0.98
CA VAL A 2 -13.90 -0.57 0.59
C VAL A 2 -14.26 -1.22 -0.75
N LEU A 3 -13.40 -1.06 -1.76
CA LEU A 3 -13.59 -1.64 -3.10
C LEU A 3 -13.18 -3.11 -3.21
N TYR A 4 -12.48 -3.66 -2.20
CA TYR A 4 -11.88 -4.99 -2.23
C TYR A 4 -12.19 -5.74 -0.91
N PRO A 5 -13.46 -6.05 -0.64
CA PRO A 5 -13.88 -6.69 0.61
C PRO A 5 -13.21 -8.07 0.80
N ASP A 6 -12.98 -8.83 -0.27
CA ASP A 6 -12.36 -10.16 -0.19
C ASP A 6 -10.92 -10.11 0.32
N VAL A 7 -10.16 -9.07 -0.04
CA VAL A 7 -8.80 -8.84 0.49
C VAL A 7 -8.86 -8.62 2.00
N GLN A 8 -9.81 -7.82 2.46
CA GLN A 8 -10.03 -7.57 3.89
C GLN A 8 -10.43 -8.84 4.64
N VAL A 9 -11.23 -9.72 4.03
CA VAL A 9 -11.60 -11.03 4.62
C VAL A 9 -10.37 -11.93 4.76
N LYS A 10 -9.55 -12.05 3.72
CA LYS A 10 -8.32 -12.85 3.73
C LYS A 10 -7.32 -12.35 4.78
N ALA A 11 -7.08 -11.05 4.83
CA ALA A 11 -6.18 -10.42 5.80
C ALA A 11 -6.63 -10.70 7.24
N ARG A 12 -7.93 -10.56 7.53
CA ARG A 12 -8.47 -10.86 8.86
C ARG A 12 -8.32 -12.31 9.26
N LYS A 13 -8.61 -13.22 8.33
CA LYS A 13 -8.42 -14.65 8.55
C LYS A 13 -6.97 -14.98 8.92
N GLU A 14 -5.99 -14.35 8.26
CA GLU A 14 -4.58 -14.50 8.60
C GLU A 14 -4.28 -13.94 10.00
N ILE A 15 -4.66 -12.69 10.27
CA ILE A 15 -4.42 -12.04 11.57
C ILE A 15 -4.97 -12.89 12.72
N HIS A 16 -6.25 -13.27 12.65
CA HIS A 16 -6.91 -14.01 13.73
C HIS A 16 -6.39 -15.43 13.86
N LYS A 17 -5.86 -16.04 12.78
CA LYS A 17 -5.16 -17.33 12.87
C LYS A 17 -3.86 -17.22 13.70
N VAL A 18 -3.15 -16.10 13.61
CA VAL A 18 -1.86 -15.91 14.29
C VAL A 18 -2.02 -15.52 15.76
N MET A 19 -2.94 -14.60 16.07
CA MET A 19 -3.04 -14.01 17.41
C MET A 19 -4.43 -14.06 18.04
N GLY A 20 -5.40 -14.68 17.38
CA GLY A 20 -6.79 -14.71 17.85
C GLY A 20 -7.40 -13.32 17.95
N TYR A 21 -8.25 -13.12 18.96
CA TYR A 21 -8.99 -11.87 19.21
C TYR A 21 -8.51 -11.14 20.48
N SER A 22 -7.48 -11.64 21.16
CA SER A 22 -7.11 -11.22 22.52
C SER A 22 -6.16 -10.03 22.59
N ARG A 23 -5.49 -9.66 21.49
CA ARG A 23 -4.57 -8.52 21.43
C ARG A 23 -4.51 -7.91 20.04
N LEU A 24 -4.00 -6.68 19.95
CA LEU A 24 -3.67 -6.05 18.68
C LEU A 24 -2.35 -6.61 18.10
N PRO A 25 -2.19 -6.59 16.77
CA PRO A 25 -0.90 -6.86 16.13
C PRO A 25 0.18 -5.91 16.65
N ASN A 26 1.42 -6.40 16.73
CA ASN A 26 2.60 -5.59 16.99
C ASN A 26 3.78 -6.09 16.15
N PHE A 27 4.94 -5.43 16.23
CA PHE A 27 6.09 -5.77 15.40
C PHE A 27 6.70 -7.17 15.65
N SER A 28 6.37 -7.86 16.75
CA SER A 28 6.75 -9.26 16.92
C SER A 28 6.05 -10.18 15.92
N ASP A 29 4.93 -9.75 15.34
CA ASP A 29 4.13 -10.52 14.38
C ASP A 29 4.54 -10.26 12.92
N TYR A 30 5.55 -9.41 12.70
CA TYR A 30 5.93 -8.92 11.37
C TYR A 30 6.13 -10.05 10.35
N SER A 31 6.92 -11.06 10.72
CA SER A 31 7.19 -12.23 9.87
C SER A 31 6.03 -13.21 9.74
N SER A 32 5.03 -13.14 10.61
CA SER A 32 3.93 -14.11 10.68
C SER A 32 2.70 -13.67 9.87
N LEU A 33 2.72 -12.49 9.26
CA LEU A 33 1.59 -11.90 8.53
C LEU A 33 1.96 -11.58 7.06
N PRO A 34 2.33 -12.58 6.24
CA PRO A 34 2.77 -12.36 4.86
C PRO A 34 1.69 -11.72 3.99
N TYR A 35 0.40 -11.98 4.23
CA TYR A 35 -0.67 -11.32 3.46
C TYR A 35 -0.77 -9.83 3.74
N ILE A 36 -0.47 -9.39 4.97
CA ILE A 36 -0.37 -7.94 5.27
C ILE A 36 0.78 -7.30 4.49
N HIS A 37 1.93 -7.99 4.40
CA HIS A 37 3.01 -7.54 3.52
C HIS A 37 2.59 -7.44 2.06
N ALA A 38 1.85 -8.43 1.56
CA ALA A 38 1.33 -8.42 0.19
C ALA A 38 0.40 -7.22 -0.06
N ILE A 39 -0.44 -6.85 0.91
CA ILE A 39 -1.29 -5.66 0.83
C ILE A 39 -0.44 -4.38 0.78
N VAL A 40 0.58 -4.25 1.64
CA VAL A 40 1.49 -3.08 1.63
C VAL A 40 2.19 -2.96 0.28
N LYS A 41 2.73 -4.06 -0.25
CA LYS A 41 3.39 -4.10 -1.57
C LYS A 41 2.42 -3.69 -2.67
N GLU A 42 1.22 -4.26 -2.70
CA GLU A 42 0.24 -3.90 -3.74
C GLU A 42 -0.24 -2.46 -3.61
N SER A 43 -0.38 -1.91 -2.41
CA SER A 43 -0.68 -0.49 -2.21
C SER A 43 0.41 0.42 -2.78
N LEU A 44 1.68 0.09 -2.55
CA LEU A 44 2.83 0.84 -3.09
C LEU A 44 2.93 0.74 -4.62
N ARG A 45 2.60 -0.43 -5.19
CA ARG A 45 2.64 -0.68 -6.63
C ARG A 45 1.50 0.01 -7.37
N TRP A 46 0.26 -0.21 -6.89
CA TRP A 46 -0.97 0.14 -7.59
C TRP A 46 -1.20 1.65 -7.66
N ASN A 47 -0.86 2.38 -6.60
CA ASN A 47 -0.95 3.85 -6.59
C ASN A 47 0.26 4.43 -5.83
N PRO A 48 1.40 4.62 -6.51
CA PRO A 48 2.60 5.16 -5.87
C PRO A 48 2.40 6.62 -5.45
N VAL A 49 2.92 6.99 -4.28
CA VAL A 49 2.78 8.33 -3.70
C VAL A 49 3.32 9.43 -4.62
N VAL A 50 4.41 9.16 -5.35
CA VAL A 50 5.00 10.10 -6.31
C VAL A 50 5.14 9.40 -7.68
N PRO A 51 4.09 9.42 -8.53
CA PRO A 51 4.05 8.68 -9.79
C PRO A 51 5.16 9.04 -10.79
N LEU A 52 5.67 10.28 -10.74
CA LEU A 52 6.79 10.76 -11.59
C LEU A 52 8.10 10.95 -10.80
N ALA A 53 8.21 10.33 -9.62
CA ALA A 53 9.33 10.49 -8.70
C ALA A 53 9.65 11.96 -8.39
N VAL A 54 10.78 12.19 -7.71
CA VAL A 54 11.34 13.54 -7.56
C VAL A 54 12.30 13.79 -8.72
N PRO A 55 12.14 14.87 -9.52
CA PRO A 55 13.05 15.17 -10.61
C PRO A 55 14.51 15.27 -10.14
N HIS A 56 15.40 14.65 -10.90
CA HIS A 56 16.84 14.78 -10.75
C HIS A 56 17.39 15.80 -11.75
N ARG A 57 18.59 16.30 -11.50
CA ARG A 57 19.32 17.20 -12.41
C ARG A 57 20.74 16.68 -12.61
N SER A 58 21.20 16.59 -13.86
CA SER A 58 22.60 16.25 -14.14
C SER A 58 23.53 17.35 -13.62
N THR A 59 24.64 16.96 -13.02
CA THR A 59 25.66 17.87 -12.44
C THR A 59 26.84 18.11 -13.37
N SER A 60 26.87 17.42 -14.50
CA SER A 60 27.84 17.54 -15.58
C SER A 60 27.20 16.95 -16.84
N ASP A 61 27.84 17.15 -17.98
CA ASP A 61 27.52 16.41 -19.19
C ASP A 61 27.63 14.89 -18.94
N ASP A 62 26.75 14.12 -19.58
CA ASP A 62 26.71 12.65 -19.47
C ASP A 62 26.20 12.02 -20.77
N VAL A 63 26.38 10.71 -20.93
CA VAL A 63 25.83 9.92 -22.04
C VAL A 63 25.10 8.70 -21.48
N TYR A 64 23.79 8.63 -21.71
CA TYR A 64 22.96 7.52 -21.30
C TYR A 64 22.33 6.83 -22.50
N ASN A 65 22.56 5.52 -22.68
CA ASN A 65 22.06 4.74 -23.81
C ASN A 65 22.33 5.38 -25.19
N GLY A 66 23.48 6.04 -25.34
CA GLY A 66 23.87 6.74 -26.57
C GLY A 66 23.30 8.16 -26.72
N PHE A 67 22.49 8.63 -25.79
CA PHE A 67 21.96 10.00 -25.77
C PHE A 67 22.85 10.91 -24.94
N PHE A 68 23.31 12.01 -25.53
CA PHE A 68 24.04 13.07 -24.82
C PHE A 68 23.08 13.88 -23.95
N LEU A 69 23.40 13.99 -22.66
CA LEU A 69 22.68 14.75 -21.65
C LEU A 69 23.57 15.92 -21.20
N PRO A 70 23.30 17.15 -21.62
CA PRO A 70 24.05 18.32 -21.14
C PRO A 70 23.95 18.46 -19.62
N GLU A 71 24.94 19.09 -19.00
CA GLU A 71 24.87 19.55 -17.61
C GLU A 71 23.58 20.35 -17.37
N GLY A 72 22.91 20.06 -16.26
CA GLY A 72 21.69 20.73 -15.87
C GLY A 72 20.41 20.17 -16.48
N THR A 73 20.49 19.10 -17.28
CA THR A 73 19.35 18.35 -17.79
C THR A 73 18.50 17.81 -16.63
N LEU A 74 17.19 18.04 -16.69
CA LEU A 74 16.24 17.43 -15.77
C LEU A 74 15.91 16.01 -16.21
N VAL A 75 15.97 15.07 -15.26
CA VAL A 75 15.64 13.66 -15.47
C VAL A 75 14.50 13.29 -14.52
N VAL A 76 13.37 12.87 -15.09
CA VAL A 76 12.16 12.52 -14.34
C VAL A 76 11.95 11.01 -14.42
N GLY A 77 11.94 10.35 -13.27
CA GLY A 77 11.72 8.90 -13.18
C GLY A 77 10.23 8.58 -13.28
N ASN A 78 9.81 7.87 -14.32
CA ASN A 78 8.40 7.47 -14.46
C ASN A 78 8.09 6.23 -13.60
N THR A 79 7.96 6.44 -12.29
CA THR A 79 7.61 5.39 -11.32
C THR A 79 6.30 4.69 -11.68
N TRP A 80 5.30 5.43 -12.16
CA TRP A 80 4.02 4.88 -12.61
C TRP A 80 4.24 3.83 -13.70
N ALA A 81 4.94 4.18 -14.78
CA ALA A 81 5.21 3.26 -15.88
C ALA A 81 5.98 2.02 -15.42
N ILE A 82 6.97 2.18 -14.54
CA ILE A 82 7.75 1.05 -14.01
C ILE A 82 6.87 0.08 -13.19
N LEU A 83 5.95 0.61 -12.37
CA LEU A 83 5.08 -0.19 -11.50
C LEU A 83 3.80 -0.69 -12.20
N HIS A 84 3.56 -0.24 -13.44
CA HIS A 84 2.45 -0.65 -14.30
C HIS A 84 2.90 -1.32 -15.60
N ASP A 85 4.16 -1.72 -15.70
CA ASP A 85 4.65 -2.55 -16.81
C ASP A 85 3.96 -3.92 -16.76
N GLU A 86 3.08 -4.21 -17.72
CA GLU A 86 2.31 -5.45 -17.81
C GLU A 86 3.18 -6.71 -17.91
N SER A 87 4.42 -6.58 -18.42
CA SER A 87 5.37 -7.71 -18.49
C SER A 87 5.93 -8.10 -17.12
N VAL A 88 5.89 -7.18 -16.16
CA VAL A 88 6.36 -7.38 -14.77
C VAL A 88 5.18 -7.59 -13.82
N TYR A 89 4.10 -6.82 -14.01
CA TYR A 89 2.89 -6.85 -13.20
C TYR A 89 1.65 -7.04 -14.10
N PRO A 90 1.26 -8.29 -14.40
CA PRO A 90 0.05 -8.56 -15.19
C PRO A 90 -1.20 -7.95 -14.54
N GLU A 91 -2.12 -7.45 -15.37
CA GLU A 91 -3.32 -6.70 -14.92
C GLU A 91 -2.95 -5.56 -13.94
N PRO A 92 -2.07 -4.62 -14.32
CA PRO A 92 -1.46 -3.67 -13.38
C PRO A 92 -2.48 -2.66 -12.82
N MET A 93 -3.60 -2.44 -13.50
CA MET A 93 -4.68 -1.57 -13.02
C MET A 93 -5.57 -2.26 -11.97
N THR A 94 -5.47 -3.58 -11.80
CA THR A 94 -6.20 -4.33 -10.79
C THR A 94 -5.41 -4.39 -9.50
N PHE A 95 -6.00 -3.90 -8.41
CA PHE A 95 -5.46 -4.10 -7.07
C PHE A 95 -5.62 -5.57 -6.66
N ASN A 96 -4.51 -6.31 -6.67
CA ASN A 96 -4.46 -7.73 -6.35
C ASN A 96 -3.24 -8.07 -5.49
N PRO A 97 -3.38 -8.11 -4.14
CA PRO A 97 -2.32 -8.53 -3.24
C PRO A 97 -1.85 -9.98 -3.46
N ASP A 98 -2.72 -10.86 -3.96
CA ASP A 98 -2.40 -12.29 -4.15
C ASP A 98 -1.23 -12.48 -5.13
N ARG A 99 -0.91 -11.49 -5.98
CA ARG A 99 0.28 -11.53 -6.85
C ARG A 99 1.57 -11.68 -6.04
N PHE A 100 1.62 -11.13 -4.82
CA PHE A 100 2.76 -11.22 -3.93
C PHE A 100 2.72 -12.44 -3.00
N MET A 101 1.83 -13.40 -3.25
CA MET A 101 1.68 -14.61 -2.45
C MET A 101 1.97 -15.86 -3.26
N LYS A 102 2.65 -16.84 -2.68
CA LYS A 102 2.90 -18.18 -3.25
C LYS A 102 3.01 -19.18 -2.11
N ASP A 103 2.20 -20.23 -2.13
CA ASP A 103 2.20 -21.31 -1.13
C ASP A 103 2.06 -20.86 0.34
N GLY A 104 1.33 -19.77 0.57
CA GLY A 104 1.12 -19.19 1.91
C GLY A 104 2.21 -18.23 2.38
N GLU A 105 3.27 -18.06 1.60
CA GLU A 105 4.39 -17.18 1.86
C GLU A 105 4.45 -16.02 0.84
N LEU A 106 5.31 -15.04 1.10
CA LEU A 106 5.58 -13.98 0.12
C LEU A 106 6.26 -14.54 -1.13
N ASN A 107 5.70 -14.23 -2.29
CA ASN A 107 6.27 -14.62 -3.57
C ASN A 107 7.51 -13.77 -3.89
N SER A 108 8.70 -14.37 -3.75
CA SER A 108 9.97 -13.73 -4.09
C SER A 108 10.23 -13.59 -5.59
N GLU A 109 9.44 -14.23 -6.45
CA GLU A 109 9.56 -14.15 -7.92
C GLU A 109 8.97 -12.85 -8.47
N VAL A 110 8.05 -12.21 -7.72
CA VAL A 110 7.49 -10.91 -8.11
C VAL A 110 8.44 -9.80 -7.69
N ARG A 111 8.76 -8.92 -8.63
CA ARG A 111 9.61 -7.76 -8.37
C ARG A 111 9.04 -6.93 -7.23
N ASP A 112 9.89 -6.57 -6.28
CA ASP A 112 9.47 -5.76 -5.15
C ASP A 112 9.15 -4.32 -5.61
N PRO A 113 7.94 -3.79 -5.37
CA PRO A 113 7.59 -2.43 -5.77
C PRO A 113 8.47 -1.36 -5.10
N ALA A 114 9.14 -1.67 -3.98
CA ALA A 114 10.09 -0.78 -3.33
C ALA A 114 11.28 -0.41 -4.24
N THR A 115 11.54 -1.16 -5.33
CA THR A 115 12.57 -0.81 -6.33
C THR A 115 12.30 0.51 -7.03
N ALA A 116 11.05 0.99 -7.04
CA ALA A 116 10.67 2.26 -7.68
C ALA A 116 9.78 3.15 -6.79
N ALA A 117 8.94 2.56 -5.93
CA ALA A 117 7.99 3.31 -5.10
C ALA A 117 8.66 4.31 -4.13
N PHE A 118 9.92 4.07 -3.76
CA PHE A 118 10.71 4.92 -2.86
C PHE A 118 11.81 5.74 -3.56
N GLY A 119 11.81 5.78 -4.90
CA GLY A 119 12.84 6.47 -5.69
C GLY A 119 14.13 5.68 -5.83
N TYR A 120 15.23 6.37 -6.18
CA TYR A 120 16.38 5.71 -6.83
C TYR A 120 17.74 6.16 -6.28
N GLY A 121 18.68 5.23 -6.23
CA GLY A 121 20.11 5.48 -6.01
C GLY A 121 20.42 6.33 -4.79
N ARG A 122 21.34 7.30 -4.93
CA ARG A 122 21.81 8.19 -3.84
C ARG A 122 20.71 9.07 -3.22
N ARG A 123 19.54 9.20 -3.86
CA ARG A 123 18.41 10.01 -3.42
C ARG A 123 17.18 9.17 -3.09
N ILE A 124 17.36 7.85 -2.94
CA ILE A 124 16.29 6.96 -2.46
C ILE A 124 15.74 7.45 -1.12
N CYS A 125 14.44 7.35 -0.93
CA CYS A 125 13.75 7.85 0.26
C CYS A 125 14.40 7.30 1.53
N PRO A 126 14.95 8.18 2.41
CA PRO A 126 15.56 7.73 3.65
C PRO A 126 14.52 7.18 4.63
N GLY A 127 13.28 7.67 4.57
CA GLY A 127 12.17 7.24 5.42
C GLY A 127 11.50 5.93 5.01
N ARG A 128 11.96 5.25 3.95
CA ARG A 128 11.28 4.06 3.40
C ARG A 128 11.07 2.92 4.40
N PHE A 129 12.02 2.71 5.31
CA PHE A 129 11.93 1.66 6.33
C PHE A 129 10.81 1.94 7.32
N MET A 130 10.83 3.14 7.92
CA MET A 130 9.78 3.62 8.81
C MET A 130 8.42 3.65 8.10
N ALA A 131 8.36 4.13 6.85
CA ALA A 131 7.12 4.21 6.09
C ALA A 131 6.52 2.82 5.85
N TYR A 132 7.33 1.85 5.43
CA TYR A 132 6.86 0.48 5.20
C TYR A 132 6.34 -0.16 6.50
N GLU A 133 7.10 -0.08 7.59
CA GLU A 133 6.70 -0.61 8.89
C GLU A 133 5.45 0.08 9.44
N SER A 134 5.33 1.40 9.25
CA SER A 134 4.16 2.18 9.65
C SER A 134 2.91 1.78 8.86
N MET A 135 3.03 1.59 7.54
CA MET A 135 1.94 1.07 6.71
C MET A 135 1.53 -0.32 7.16
N TRP A 136 2.51 -1.20 7.40
CA TRP A 136 2.26 -2.57 7.83
C TRP A 136 1.47 -2.61 9.14
N ILE A 137 1.94 -1.90 10.18
CA ILE A 137 1.26 -1.93 11.49
C ILE A 137 -0.10 -1.24 11.44
N ALA A 138 -0.24 -0.14 10.69
CA ALA A 138 -1.50 0.56 10.53
C ALA A 138 -2.55 -0.32 9.84
N ILE A 139 -2.17 -1.02 8.77
CA ILE A 139 -3.05 -1.95 8.05
C ILE A 139 -3.39 -3.14 8.95
N ALA A 140 -2.40 -3.78 9.58
CA ALA A 140 -2.61 -4.92 10.47
C ALA A 140 -3.58 -4.57 11.61
N ALA A 141 -3.30 -3.49 12.35
CA ALA A 141 -4.12 -3.09 13.49
C ALA A 141 -5.53 -2.66 13.07
N THR A 142 -5.67 -1.93 11.96
CA THR A 142 -6.98 -1.54 11.44
C THR A 142 -7.80 -2.75 11.05
N LEU A 143 -7.23 -3.66 10.26
CA LEU A 143 -7.93 -4.85 9.79
C LEU A 143 -8.18 -5.86 10.91
N ALA A 144 -7.35 -5.90 11.96
CA ALA A 144 -7.59 -6.75 13.11
C ALA A 144 -8.94 -6.47 13.79
N VAL A 145 -9.38 -5.20 13.81
CA VAL A 145 -10.53 -4.74 14.61
C VAL A 145 -11.72 -4.28 13.78
N TYR A 146 -11.46 -3.57 12.68
CA TYR A 146 -12.49 -2.88 11.92
C TYR A 146 -12.85 -3.58 10.63
N THR A 147 -14.15 -3.60 10.34
CA THR A 147 -14.71 -3.78 9.01
C THR A 147 -14.87 -2.44 8.35
N ILE A 148 -14.30 -2.32 7.14
CA ILE A 148 -14.44 -1.15 6.28
C ILE A 148 -15.29 -1.55 5.08
N GLU A 149 -16.46 -0.93 4.95
CA GLU A 149 -17.47 -1.22 3.93
C GLU A 149 -17.93 0.05 3.21
N LYS A 150 -18.68 -0.16 2.12
CA LYS A 150 -19.37 0.92 1.42
C LYS A 150 -20.34 1.62 2.39
N ALA A 151 -20.39 2.94 2.32
CA ALA A 151 -21.44 3.68 3.02
C ALA A 151 -22.81 3.38 2.39
N GLU A 152 -23.88 3.64 3.13
CA GLU A 152 -25.26 3.51 2.65
C GLU A 152 -25.80 4.91 2.32
N GLY A 153 -26.49 5.04 1.18
CA GLY A 153 -27.21 6.25 0.81
C GLY A 153 -28.50 6.43 1.62
N PRO A 154 -29.22 7.55 1.43
CA PRO A 154 -30.49 7.81 2.12
C PRO A 154 -31.58 6.74 1.91
N ASP A 155 -31.48 5.97 0.83
CA ASP A 155 -32.36 4.88 0.44
C ASP A 155 -31.83 3.48 0.83
N GLY A 156 -30.71 3.42 1.56
CA GLY A 156 -30.05 2.17 1.94
C GLY A 156 -29.19 1.54 0.84
N THR A 157 -29.02 2.19 -0.31
CA THR A 157 -28.19 1.65 -1.40
C THR A 157 -26.70 1.82 -1.11
N PRO A 158 -25.84 0.82 -1.41
CA PRO A 158 -24.40 0.96 -1.20
C PRO A 158 -23.77 2.01 -2.14
N ILE A 159 -23.11 3.02 -1.55
CA ILE A 159 -22.33 4.02 -2.28
C ILE A 159 -20.97 3.41 -2.64
N THR A 160 -20.72 3.21 -3.93
CA THR A 160 -19.41 2.73 -4.41
C THR A 160 -18.49 3.94 -4.64
N PRO A 161 -17.37 4.07 -3.92
CA PRO A 161 -16.38 5.10 -4.21
C PRO A 161 -15.90 4.96 -5.66
N ASN A 162 -15.77 6.07 -6.38
CA ASN A 162 -15.30 6.07 -7.76
C ASN A 162 -13.82 5.68 -7.90
N GLY A 163 -13.06 5.66 -6.80
CA GLY A 163 -11.64 5.32 -6.80
C GLY A 163 -10.73 6.44 -7.26
N ASP A 164 -11.23 7.69 -7.31
CA ASP A 164 -10.44 8.84 -7.73
C ASP A 164 -9.33 9.19 -6.73
N TYR A 165 -8.21 9.65 -7.29
CA TYR A 165 -7.10 10.20 -6.53
C TYR A 165 -6.95 11.69 -6.84
N GLU A 166 -6.39 12.42 -5.87
CA GLU A 166 -5.96 13.80 -6.09
C GLU A 166 -4.84 13.84 -7.12
N GLN A 167 -4.90 14.85 -7.99
CA GLN A 167 -3.89 15.08 -9.02
C GLN A 167 -2.91 16.14 -8.51
N GLY A 168 -1.64 15.78 -8.41
CA GLY A 168 -0.59 16.67 -7.94
C GLY A 168 0.76 15.97 -7.88
N PHE A 169 1.70 16.59 -7.17
CA PHE A 169 3.01 15.96 -6.91
C PHE A 169 2.87 14.69 -6.04
N LEU A 170 1.95 14.72 -5.08
CA LEU A 170 1.57 13.57 -4.26
C LEU A 170 0.25 12.98 -4.76
N CYS A 171 0.16 11.66 -4.76
CA CYS A 171 -1.05 10.90 -5.09
C CYS A 171 -1.65 10.32 -3.80
N TYR A 172 -2.92 10.63 -3.54
CA TYR A 172 -3.70 10.07 -2.44
C TYR A 172 -5.19 10.07 -2.81
N PRO A 173 -6.02 9.17 -2.25
CA PRO A 173 -7.42 9.09 -2.62
C PRO A 173 -8.17 10.37 -2.25
N LYS A 174 -9.11 10.80 -3.10
CA LYS A 174 -10.05 11.88 -2.74
C LYS A 174 -10.93 11.46 -1.56
N PRO A 175 -11.50 12.39 -0.79
CA PRO A 175 -12.46 12.03 0.25
C PRO A 175 -13.61 11.19 -0.31
N PHE A 176 -13.92 10.07 0.35
CA PHE A 176 -15.03 9.19 0.00
C PHE A 176 -15.79 8.74 1.26
N PRO A 177 -17.11 8.55 1.19
CA PRO A 177 -17.86 8.01 2.31
C PRO A 177 -17.60 6.50 2.46
N CYS A 178 -17.41 6.05 3.69
CA CYS A 178 -17.34 4.63 4.02
C CYS A 178 -17.91 4.36 5.42
N LYS A 179 -18.32 3.11 5.65
CA LYS A 179 -18.79 2.62 6.94
C LYS A 179 -17.65 1.87 7.61
N ILE A 180 -17.27 2.29 8.81
CA ILE A 180 -16.22 1.65 9.61
C ILE A 180 -16.82 1.26 10.95
N TYR A 181 -16.73 -0.02 11.31
CA TYR A 181 -17.29 -0.55 12.55
C TYR A 181 -16.54 -1.81 12.99
N SER A 182 -16.62 -2.16 14.27
CA SER A 182 -16.07 -3.42 14.80
C SER A 182 -17.21 -4.42 15.03
N HIS A 183 -16.97 -5.70 14.74
CA HIS A 183 -17.95 -6.77 15.00
C HIS A 183 -17.80 -7.38 16.41
N HIS A 184 -16.69 -7.12 17.10
CA HIS A 184 -16.37 -7.74 18.38
C HIS A 184 -16.17 -6.69 19.46
N ILE A 185 -17.05 -6.71 20.46
CA ILE A 185 -17.02 -5.78 21.59
C ILE A 185 -15.67 -5.81 22.32
N ASP A 186 -15.03 -6.98 22.40
CA ASP A 186 -13.72 -7.16 23.02
C ASP A 186 -12.60 -6.47 22.23
N GLN A 187 -12.69 -6.44 20.90
CA GLN A 187 -11.70 -5.77 20.06
C GLN A 187 -11.85 -4.24 20.12
N GLU A 188 -13.09 -3.75 20.26
CA GLU A 188 -13.33 -2.34 20.52
C GLU A 188 -12.75 -1.91 21.87
N ALA A 189 -12.84 -2.77 22.89
CA ALA A 189 -12.23 -2.53 24.20
C ALA A 189 -10.69 -2.42 24.12
N LEU A 190 -10.03 -3.22 23.27
CA LEU A 190 -8.57 -3.14 23.05
C LEU A 190 -8.16 -1.75 22.54
N ILE A 191 -8.88 -1.19 21.58
CA ILE A 191 -8.58 0.16 21.05
C ILE A 191 -8.84 1.22 22.11
N ARG A 192 -9.98 1.14 22.80
CA ARG A 192 -10.32 2.09 23.88
C ARG A 192 -9.29 2.09 25.00
N ALA A 193 -8.66 0.96 25.29
CA ALA A 193 -7.57 0.86 26.27
C ALA A 193 -6.30 1.59 25.80
N THR A 194 -5.99 1.58 24.50
CA THR A 194 -4.81 2.29 23.95
C THR A 194 -4.97 3.80 23.83
N ALA A 195 -6.21 4.32 23.76
CA ALA A 195 -6.49 5.75 23.62
C ALA A 195 -6.41 6.55 24.95
N ARG A 196 -6.13 5.89 26.08
CA ARG A 196 -6.08 6.50 27.43
C ARG A 196 -4.68 6.96 27.86
N ILE A 197 -3.82 7.31 26.92
CA ILE A 197 -2.46 7.82 27.19
C ILE A 197 -2.48 9.34 27.17
#